data_AF-A0A4Y2MNX4-F1
#
_entry.id   AF-A0A4Y2MNX4-F1
#
_cell.length_a   1.000
_cell.length_b   1.000
_cell.length_c   1.000
_cell.angle_alpha   90.00
_cell.angle_beta   90.00
_cell.angle_gamma   90.00
#
_symmetry.space_group_name_H-M   'P 1'
#
loop_
_entity.id
_entity.type
_entity.pdbx_description
1 polymer ?
#
loop_
_entity_poly.entity_id
_entity_poly.type
_entity_poly.pdbx_seq_one_letter_code
_entity_poly.pdbx_strand_id
1 'polypeptide(L)'
;MKASGYDAYIVPSIDEHQSKMMTDHDKRREFISGFTGSSGTAVILSELAALWTDGRYFIQAEQELDCNWILMKRYEPGVPEPDDWIIQVLGAGGNVGVDPKLLPYNVWMTLKEKLTHKGLNLMEDSSNLIDDIWNIPQGRAPESISHVFIHDVKVYQYRGYKLSGQIEYTYHIPVRKCSIHITSMCGWRRTRAAQEQFSVNVWAGMVGDHLVGPYLLPKRLTGANYLIFLQQNLLQLLDDVRVSTAMRSSMGFQHDGAPAHYSIDMRLHLNATHGQQWIGRGSPVLWPARSADLTCLDNFLWGCIKSLVYETPVNSAEDLVACIADSCWGRQPWEDKVKKLREILNDNGANGTVVTALDEIAWLFNLRGNDIADTPLFKAYSFISTNQIRLYIRPLKLTPEVEKHLCPNLNNSECVKLEDYVYAFGDMKKVIPESGKILVSSSSSYAVVNLVPELMTYAYQIYPMYSVIVKVCNYVAFVYFRSFIDEGEAVETNYLKNGSRVVWLQLLSPGANFQHAALPLQVS
;
A
#
# COMPACT_ATOMS: atom_id res chain seq x y z
N MET A 1 -1.58 -29.88 20.22
CA MET A 1 -1.77 -30.92 19.19
C MET A 1 -2.51 -32.12 19.74
N LYS A 2 -1.88 -33.07 20.45
CA LYS A 2 -2.55 -34.31 20.93
C LYS A 2 -3.84 -34.09 21.73
N ALA A 3 -3.87 -33.11 22.64
CA ALA A 3 -5.07 -32.77 23.41
C ALA A 3 -6.21 -32.19 22.55
N SER A 4 -5.85 -31.47 21.46
CA SER A 4 -6.77 -30.90 20.47
C SER A 4 -7.13 -31.89 19.34
N GLY A 5 -6.54 -33.10 19.36
CA GLY A 5 -6.74 -34.12 18.33
C GLY A 5 -6.13 -33.79 16.96
N TYR A 6 -5.05 -33.00 16.90
CA TYR A 6 -4.35 -32.69 15.63
C TYR A 6 -3.12 -33.59 15.41
N ASP A 7 -3.01 -34.10 14.19
CA ASP A 7 -1.91 -34.94 13.71
C ASP A 7 -0.85 -34.11 12.98
N ALA A 8 -1.25 -33.01 12.34
CA ALA A 8 -0.38 -31.98 11.78
C ALA A 8 -0.85 -30.57 12.21
N TYR A 9 0.08 -29.62 12.36
CA TYR A 9 -0.21 -28.22 12.64
C TYR A 9 0.63 -27.29 11.75
N ILE A 10 -0.02 -26.34 11.08
CA ILE A 10 0.62 -25.40 10.14
C ILE A 10 0.79 -24.03 10.83
N VAL A 11 1.98 -23.45 10.72
CA VAL A 11 2.32 -22.12 11.25
C VAL A 11 2.88 -21.25 10.10
N PRO A 12 2.03 -20.43 9.45
CA PRO A 12 2.46 -19.56 8.34
C PRO A 12 3.17 -18.28 8.83
N SER A 13 3.87 -17.60 7.91
CA SER A 13 4.50 -16.27 8.16
C SER A 13 3.57 -15.12 7.79
N ILE A 14 2.43 -15.01 8.47
CA ILE A 14 1.43 -13.97 8.21
C ILE A 14 0.62 -13.70 9.49
N ASP A 15 0.07 -12.50 9.61
CA ASP A 15 -0.82 -12.11 10.71
C ASP A 15 -2.31 -12.19 10.30
N GLU A 16 -3.20 -11.85 11.23
CA GLU A 16 -4.66 -11.89 10.99
C GLU A 16 -5.19 -10.80 10.03
N HIS A 17 -4.34 -9.83 9.67
CA HIS A 17 -4.64 -8.75 8.73
C HIS A 17 -3.99 -8.93 7.35
N GLN A 18 -3.21 -10.01 7.17
CA GLN A 18 -2.46 -10.31 5.96
C GLN A 18 -1.41 -9.22 5.64
N SER A 19 -0.80 -8.68 6.70
CA SER A 19 0.25 -7.67 6.68
C SER A 19 1.51 -8.18 5.99
N LYS A 20 2.18 -7.32 5.21
CA LYS A 20 3.47 -7.63 4.57
C LYS A 20 4.62 -7.75 5.58
N MET A 21 4.54 -6.99 6.68
CA MET A 21 5.47 -7.01 7.80
C MET A 21 4.69 -7.38 9.05
N MET A 22 5.23 -8.28 9.88
CA MET A 22 4.57 -8.77 11.10
C MET A 22 5.08 -8.02 12.33
N THR A 23 4.24 -7.90 13.35
CA THR A 23 4.68 -7.42 14.68
C THR A 23 5.45 -8.53 15.41
N ASP A 24 6.35 -8.17 16.33
CA ASP A 24 7.08 -9.18 17.12
C ASP A 24 6.16 -10.09 17.94
N HIS A 25 4.98 -9.62 18.32
CA HIS A 25 3.94 -10.41 18.99
C HIS A 25 3.37 -11.54 18.11
N ASP A 26 3.44 -11.40 16.78
CA ASP A 26 2.81 -12.32 15.83
C ASP A 26 3.79 -13.30 15.19
N LYS A 27 5.11 -13.17 15.44
CA LYS A 27 6.21 -13.99 14.90
C LYS A 27 6.24 -15.46 15.40
N ARG A 28 5.08 -16.13 15.43
CA ARG A 28 4.87 -17.50 15.91
C ARG A 28 5.78 -18.52 15.25
N ARG A 29 6.03 -18.39 13.94
CA ARG A 29 6.96 -19.25 13.20
C ARG A 29 8.41 -19.07 13.65
N GLU A 30 8.85 -17.83 13.89
CA GLU A 30 10.18 -17.54 14.43
C GLU A 30 10.33 -18.11 15.84
N PHE A 31 9.35 -17.91 16.72
CA PHE A 31 9.35 -18.51 18.05
C PHE A 31 9.48 -20.03 18.04
N ILE A 32 8.67 -20.73 17.22
CA ILE A 32 8.63 -22.21 17.27
C ILE A 32 9.81 -22.88 16.56
N SER A 33 10.46 -22.21 15.59
CA SER A 33 11.52 -22.80 14.76
C SER A 33 12.91 -22.17 14.91
N GLY A 34 13.03 -21.00 15.54
CA GLY A 34 14.26 -20.20 15.58
C GLY A 34 14.57 -19.44 14.28
N PHE A 35 13.96 -19.80 13.15
CA PHE A 35 14.20 -19.16 11.86
C PHE A 35 13.56 -17.75 11.78
N THR A 36 14.35 -16.73 11.46
CA THR A 36 13.98 -15.29 11.50
C THR A 36 13.67 -14.69 10.13
N GLY A 37 13.94 -15.39 9.02
CA GLY A 37 13.70 -14.89 7.65
C GLY A 37 12.24 -14.47 7.39
N SER A 38 11.99 -13.46 6.56
CA SER A 38 10.67 -12.83 6.47
C SER A 38 9.57 -13.64 5.74
N SER A 39 9.88 -14.86 5.28
CA SER A 39 8.97 -15.69 4.47
C SER A 39 9.15 -17.16 4.81
N GLY A 40 8.05 -17.88 4.99
CA GLY A 40 8.04 -19.33 5.15
C GLY A 40 6.77 -19.90 5.75
N THR A 41 6.74 -21.22 5.87
CA THR A 41 5.66 -21.96 6.53
C THR A 41 6.28 -23.12 7.29
N ALA A 42 6.04 -23.20 8.59
CA ALA A 42 6.38 -24.36 9.39
C ALA A 42 5.20 -25.34 9.41
N VAL A 43 5.49 -26.63 9.38
CA VAL A 43 4.52 -27.72 9.58
C VAL A 43 5.10 -28.68 10.62
N ILE A 44 4.30 -28.98 11.65
CA ILE A 44 4.69 -29.80 12.79
C ILE A 44 3.76 -31.00 12.85
N LEU A 45 4.30 -32.21 12.91
CA LEU A 45 3.61 -33.46 13.17
C LEU A 45 4.07 -34.02 14.54
N SER A 46 3.60 -35.20 14.93
CA SER A 46 3.99 -35.83 16.21
C SER A 46 5.50 -36.10 16.34
N GLU A 47 6.17 -36.52 15.26
CA GLU A 47 7.57 -36.96 15.26
C GLU A 47 8.47 -36.17 14.27
N LEU A 48 7.90 -35.23 13.49
CA LEU A 48 8.59 -34.52 12.40
C LEU A 48 8.20 -33.04 12.41
N ALA A 49 9.18 -32.16 12.19
CA ALA A 49 8.96 -30.76 11.91
C ALA A 49 9.65 -30.38 10.59
N ALA A 50 8.98 -29.60 9.75
CA ALA A 50 9.50 -29.17 8.45
C ALA A 50 9.20 -27.69 8.21
N LEU A 51 10.14 -26.96 7.62
CA LEU A 51 10.00 -25.53 7.33
C LEU A 51 10.26 -25.26 5.85
N TRP A 52 9.26 -24.71 5.17
CA TRP A 52 9.38 -24.19 3.81
C TRP A 52 9.81 -22.74 3.85
N THR A 53 10.81 -22.40 3.04
CA THR A 53 11.15 -21.01 2.69
C THR A 53 11.62 -20.95 1.25
N ASP A 54 11.79 -19.75 0.71
CA ASP A 54 12.23 -19.50 -0.67
C ASP A 54 13.74 -19.16 -0.75
N GLY A 55 14.27 -19.10 -1.98
CA GLY A 55 15.71 -19.01 -2.25
C GLY A 55 16.45 -17.83 -1.61
N ARG A 56 15.74 -16.77 -1.18
CA ARG A 56 16.32 -15.66 -0.41
C ARG A 56 16.88 -16.10 0.95
N TYR A 57 16.36 -17.19 1.52
CA TYR A 57 16.59 -17.57 2.90
C TYR A 57 17.18 -18.97 3.08
N PHE A 58 17.55 -19.69 2.02
CA PHE A 58 18.08 -21.06 2.13
C PHE A 58 19.30 -21.14 3.06
N ILE A 59 20.31 -20.28 2.86
CA ILE A 59 21.54 -20.26 3.67
C ILE A 59 21.24 -19.84 5.11
N GLN A 60 20.32 -18.89 5.31
CA GLN A 60 19.90 -18.45 6.64
C GLN A 60 19.20 -19.58 7.40
N ALA A 61 18.27 -20.28 6.75
CA ALA A 61 17.56 -21.40 7.35
C ALA A 61 18.49 -22.58 7.67
N GLU A 62 19.52 -22.85 6.86
CA GLU A 62 20.57 -23.85 7.17
C GLU A 62 21.43 -23.49 8.39
N GLN A 63 21.46 -22.21 8.80
CA GLN A 63 22.23 -21.71 9.95
C GLN A 63 21.38 -21.55 11.21
N GLU A 64 20.11 -21.18 11.07
CA GLU A 64 19.20 -20.89 12.19
C GLU A 64 18.39 -22.12 12.66
N LEU A 65 18.12 -23.09 11.77
CA LEU A 65 17.37 -24.30 12.13
C LEU A 65 18.26 -25.35 12.81
N ASP A 66 17.74 -25.95 13.88
CA ASP A 66 18.38 -27.08 14.53
C ASP A 66 18.07 -28.42 13.84
N CYS A 67 18.64 -29.52 14.34
CA CYS A 67 18.49 -30.86 13.77
C CYS A 67 17.08 -31.47 13.91
N ASN A 68 16.14 -30.82 14.59
CA ASN A 68 14.75 -31.27 14.67
C ASN A 68 13.94 -30.83 13.43
N TRP A 69 14.44 -29.88 12.64
CA TRP A 69 13.75 -29.30 11.50
C TRP A 69 14.26 -29.80 10.14
N ILE A 70 13.34 -30.24 9.29
CA ILE A 70 13.61 -30.52 7.87
C ILE A 70 13.44 -29.22 7.08
N LEU A 71 14.55 -28.67 6.57
CA LEU A 71 14.50 -27.53 5.66
C LEU A 71 13.98 -27.95 4.28
N MET A 72 12.83 -27.41 3.89
CA MET A 72 12.20 -27.61 2.60
C MET A 72 12.46 -26.41 1.70
N LYS A 73 13.41 -26.55 0.77
CA LYS A 73 13.79 -25.50 -0.18
C LYS A 73 12.71 -25.34 -1.25
N ARG A 74 11.77 -24.41 -1.04
CA ARG A 74 10.59 -24.25 -1.90
C ARG A 74 10.98 -23.91 -3.33
N TYR A 75 10.22 -24.45 -4.29
CA TYR A 75 10.44 -24.36 -5.73
C TYR A 75 11.65 -25.13 -6.28
N GLU A 76 12.48 -25.78 -5.45
CA GLU A 76 13.50 -26.71 -5.94
C GLU A 76 12.87 -28.00 -6.50
N PRO A 77 13.41 -28.59 -7.58
CA PRO A 77 12.87 -29.81 -8.18
C PRO A 77 12.76 -30.97 -7.18
N GLY A 78 11.55 -31.51 -7.03
CA GLY A 78 11.28 -32.65 -6.15
C GLY A 78 10.93 -32.30 -4.71
N VAL A 79 10.96 -31.02 -4.31
CA VAL A 79 10.45 -30.59 -3.00
C VAL A 79 8.92 -30.44 -3.08
N PRO A 80 8.14 -31.21 -2.30
CA PRO A 80 6.69 -31.05 -2.25
C PRO A 80 6.29 -29.74 -1.58
N GLU A 81 5.14 -29.18 -1.94
CA GLU A 81 4.53 -28.07 -1.18
C GLU A 81 3.99 -28.58 0.18
N PRO A 82 3.78 -27.70 1.19
CA PRO A 82 3.43 -28.11 2.55
C PRO A 82 2.22 -29.04 2.65
N ASP A 83 1.21 -28.77 1.84
CA ASP A 83 -0.04 -29.54 1.71
C ASP A 83 0.17 -30.91 1.05
N ASP A 84 1.00 -31.01 0.01
CA ASP A 84 1.40 -32.30 -0.58
C ASP A 84 2.23 -33.13 0.39
N TRP A 85 3.11 -32.51 1.18
CA TRP A 85 3.91 -33.22 2.18
C TRP A 85 3.07 -33.76 3.33
N ILE A 86 2.13 -32.98 3.85
CA ILE A 86 1.16 -33.44 4.86
C ILE A 86 0.39 -34.67 4.33
N ILE A 87 -0.08 -34.62 3.09
CA ILE A 87 -0.77 -35.74 2.42
C ILE A 87 0.14 -36.97 2.29
N GLN A 88 1.41 -36.78 1.93
CA GLN A 88 2.38 -37.87 1.79
C GLN A 88 2.73 -38.55 3.13
N VAL A 89 2.81 -37.78 4.22
CA VAL A 89 3.22 -38.29 5.54
C VAL A 89 2.04 -38.87 6.34
N LEU A 90 0.87 -38.21 6.35
CA LEU A 90 -0.32 -38.72 7.04
C LEU A 90 -1.04 -39.82 6.25
N GLY A 91 -0.94 -39.81 4.92
CA GLY A 91 -1.63 -40.78 4.06
C GLY A 91 -3.13 -40.53 3.98
N ALA A 92 -3.92 -41.36 4.65
CA ALA A 92 -5.39 -41.30 4.63
C ALA A 92 -5.95 -41.33 6.06
N GLY A 93 -6.73 -40.32 6.41
CA GLY A 93 -7.17 -40.07 7.78
C GLY A 93 -6.17 -39.22 8.57
N GLY A 94 -6.69 -38.24 9.30
CA GLY A 94 -5.88 -37.32 10.12
C GLY A 94 -6.46 -35.90 10.13
N ASN A 95 -6.18 -35.17 11.20
CA ASN A 95 -6.67 -33.83 11.45
C ASN A 95 -5.52 -32.82 11.34
N VAL A 96 -5.63 -31.89 10.40
CA VAL A 96 -4.68 -30.80 10.16
C VAL A 96 -5.23 -29.54 10.82
N GLY A 97 -4.50 -29.00 11.80
CA GLY A 97 -4.83 -27.71 12.42
C GLY A 97 -4.08 -26.55 11.79
N VAL A 98 -4.76 -25.42 11.62
CA VAL A 98 -4.15 -24.12 11.30
C VAL A 98 -5.12 -23.04 11.77
N ASP A 99 -4.60 -21.96 12.34
CA ASP A 99 -5.44 -20.85 12.81
C ASP A 99 -6.18 -20.20 11.62
N PRO A 100 -7.53 -20.20 11.59
CA PRO A 100 -8.33 -19.67 10.49
C PRO A 100 -8.18 -18.16 10.28
N LYS A 101 -7.61 -17.44 11.24
CA LYS A 101 -7.23 -16.04 11.06
C LYS A 101 -5.97 -15.87 10.22
N LEU A 102 -5.10 -16.88 10.17
CA LEU A 102 -3.75 -16.79 9.56
C LEU A 102 -3.68 -17.36 8.13
N LEU A 103 -4.80 -17.74 7.51
CA LEU A 103 -4.84 -18.09 6.09
C LEU A 103 -5.90 -17.26 5.35
N PRO A 104 -5.58 -16.65 4.21
CA PRO A 104 -6.57 -16.07 3.30
C PRO A 104 -7.63 -17.11 2.88
N TYR A 105 -8.88 -16.67 2.72
CA TYR A 105 -10.00 -17.57 2.40
C TYR A 105 -9.76 -18.47 1.18
N ASN A 106 -9.21 -17.92 0.09
CA ASN A 106 -8.91 -18.71 -1.12
C ASN A 106 -7.87 -19.81 -0.86
N VAL A 107 -6.81 -19.52 -0.09
CA VAL A 107 -5.79 -20.49 0.31
C VAL A 107 -6.39 -21.57 1.21
N TRP A 108 -7.23 -21.18 2.19
CA TRP A 108 -7.93 -22.12 3.05
C TRP A 108 -8.83 -23.08 2.26
N MET A 109 -9.62 -22.57 1.31
CA MET A 109 -10.53 -23.40 0.53
C MET A 109 -9.77 -24.40 -0.37
N THR A 110 -8.69 -23.97 -1.03
CA THR A 110 -7.82 -24.88 -1.80
C THR A 110 -7.20 -25.97 -0.92
N LEU A 111 -6.70 -25.59 0.27
CA LEU A 111 -6.15 -26.54 1.24
C LEU A 111 -7.21 -27.54 1.73
N LYS A 112 -8.40 -27.05 2.10
CA LYS A 112 -9.53 -27.84 2.57
C LYS A 112 -9.98 -28.85 1.53
N GLU A 113 -10.13 -28.43 0.26
CA GLU A 113 -10.50 -29.29 -0.86
C GLU A 113 -9.45 -30.41 -1.07
N LYS A 114 -8.16 -30.05 -1.15
CA LYS A 114 -7.07 -31.00 -1.40
C LYS A 114 -6.90 -32.03 -0.28
N LEU A 115 -7.00 -31.60 0.98
CA LEU A 115 -6.99 -32.48 2.16
C LEU A 115 -8.21 -33.41 2.18
N THR A 116 -9.42 -32.86 1.95
CA THR A 116 -10.68 -33.63 1.93
C THR A 116 -10.65 -34.72 0.85
N HIS A 117 -10.10 -34.42 -0.34
CA HIS A 117 -9.90 -35.40 -1.42
C HIS A 117 -8.97 -36.58 -1.05
N LYS A 118 -8.20 -36.48 0.03
CA LYS A 118 -7.32 -37.52 0.57
C LYS A 118 -7.84 -38.12 1.88
N GLY A 119 -9.03 -37.73 2.33
CA GLY A 119 -9.62 -38.19 3.59
C GLY A 119 -8.98 -37.56 4.82
N LEU A 120 -8.36 -36.39 4.68
CA LEU A 120 -7.83 -35.57 5.78
C LEU A 120 -8.80 -34.44 6.11
N ASN A 121 -8.90 -34.07 7.39
CA ASN A 121 -9.77 -32.99 7.86
C ASN A 121 -8.96 -31.72 8.12
N LEU A 122 -9.39 -30.57 7.60
CA LEU A 122 -8.86 -29.27 8.01
C LEU A 122 -9.72 -28.71 9.16
N MET A 123 -9.10 -28.45 10.32
CA MET A 123 -9.81 -28.14 11.56
C MET A 123 -10.08 -26.64 11.71
N GLU A 124 -11.35 -26.27 11.86
CA GLU A 124 -11.83 -24.87 11.97
C GLU A 124 -11.84 -24.35 13.43
N ASP A 125 -10.72 -24.50 14.13
CA ASP A 125 -10.56 -23.97 15.50
C ASP A 125 -9.77 -22.66 15.48
N SER A 126 -10.32 -21.62 16.13
CA SER A 126 -9.65 -20.33 16.33
C SER A 126 -8.61 -20.32 17.44
N SER A 127 -8.39 -21.44 18.16
CA SER A 127 -7.31 -21.56 19.13
C SER A 127 -5.94 -21.68 18.42
N ASN A 128 -5.02 -20.78 18.76
CA ASN A 128 -3.66 -20.82 18.21
C ASN A 128 -2.74 -21.57 19.18
N LEU A 129 -2.34 -22.78 18.82
CA LEU A 129 -1.57 -23.65 19.71
C LEU A 129 -0.16 -23.13 20.01
N ILE A 130 0.36 -22.18 19.22
CA ILE A 130 1.63 -21.51 19.54
C ILE A 130 1.41 -20.51 20.67
N ASP A 131 0.26 -19.86 20.74
CA ASP A 131 -0.06 -18.85 21.77
C ASP A 131 -0.22 -19.49 23.17
N ASP A 132 -0.64 -20.76 23.23
CA ASP A 132 -0.72 -21.54 24.47
C ASP A 132 0.67 -21.74 25.13
N ILE A 133 1.71 -21.94 24.31
CA ILE A 133 3.10 -22.16 24.77
C ILE A 133 3.95 -20.89 24.75
N TRP A 134 3.56 -19.90 23.94
CA TRP A 134 4.18 -18.58 23.84
C TRP A 134 3.23 -17.51 24.39
N ASN A 135 3.27 -17.35 25.72
CA ASN A 135 2.69 -16.21 26.40
C ASN A 135 3.78 -15.25 26.91
N ILE A 136 3.38 -14.10 27.46
CA ILE A 136 4.30 -13.02 27.88
C ILE A 136 5.40 -13.54 28.85
N PRO A 137 5.12 -14.41 29.84
CA PRO A 137 6.14 -15.02 30.69
C PRO A 137 7.22 -15.84 29.96
N GLN A 138 6.95 -16.43 28.79
CA GLN A 138 7.92 -17.17 27.97
C GLN A 138 8.53 -16.29 26.87
N GLY A 139 8.49 -14.97 27.02
CA GLY A 139 9.15 -14.02 26.13
C GLY A 139 8.34 -13.60 24.91
N ARG A 140 7.01 -13.80 24.89
CA ARG A 140 6.18 -13.18 23.85
C ARG A 140 6.15 -11.66 24.04
N ALA A 141 6.57 -10.94 23.00
CA ALA A 141 6.46 -9.48 22.97
C ALA A 141 5.00 -9.07 23.18
N PRO A 142 4.70 -8.08 24.05
CA PRO A 142 3.34 -7.60 24.23
C PRO A 142 2.82 -6.94 22.96
N GLU A 143 1.51 -6.92 22.76
CA GLU A 143 0.92 -6.08 21.71
C GLU A 143 1.30 -4.60 21.92
N SER A 144 1.57 -3.89 20.83
CA SER A 144 1.74 -2.44 20.87
C SER A 144 0.54 -1.77 21.54
N ILE A 145 0.81 -0.86 22.48
CA ILE A 145 -0.15 0.09 23.05
C ILE A 145 0.08 1.52 22.54
N SER A 146 0.91 1.67 21.49
CA SER A 146 1.14 2.97 20.84
C SER A 146 -0.18 3.60 20.43
N HIS A 147 -0.34 4.88 20.79
CA HIS A 147 -1.55 5.62 20.48
C HIS A 147 -1.69 5.82 18.97
N VAL A 148 -2.94 5.72 18.49
CA VAL A 148 -3.26 6.20 17.14
C VAL A 148 -3.33 7.72 17.13
N PHE A 149 -3.01 8.31 15.99
CA PHE A 149 -3.02 9.76 15.79
C PHE A 149 -3.71 10.13 14.48
N ILE A 150 -4.29 11.33 14.45
CA ILE A 150 -4.99 11.86 13.28
C ILE A 150 -3.96 12.23 12.21
N HIS A 151 -4.21 11.83 10.97
CA HIS A 151 -3.48 12.31 9.81
C HIS A 151 -4.15 13.59 9.30
N ASP A 152 -3.55 14.72 9.68
CA ASP A 152 -4.17 16.04 9.62
C ASP A 152 -4.52 16.48 8.17
N VAL A 153 -5.82 16.62 7.89
CA VAL A 153 -6.33 17.02 6.57
C VAL A 153 -6.47 18.55 6.51
N LYS A 154 -5.39 19.24 6.11
CA LYS A 154 -5.49 20.66 5.76
C LYS A 154 -6.21 20.84 4.42
N VAL A 155 -7.52 21.12 4.51
CA VAL A 155 -8.36 21.50 3.35
C VAL A 155 -8.00 22.91 2.88
N TYR A 156 -7.38 23.03 1.71
CA TYR A 156 -7.21 24.32 1.04
C TYR A 156 -8.50 24.65 0.27
N GLN A 157 -9.29 25.61 0.77
CA GLN A 157 -10.44 26.13 0.01
C GLN A 157 -9.95 26.86 -1.25
N TYR A 158 -10.22 26.28 -2.42
CA TYR A 158 -9.91 26.91 -3.70
C TYR A 158 -10.84 28.11 -3.95
N ARG A 159 -10.29 29.33 -3.92
CA ARG A 159 -11.00 30.54 -4.37
C ARG A 159 -11.08 30.53 -5.89
N GLY A 160 -12.23 30.14 -6.42
CA GLY A 160 -12.42 29.89 -7.84
C GLY A 160 -12.32 31.15 -8.72
N TYR A 161 -11.80 30.95 -9.94
CA TYR A 161 -11.92 31.88 -11.04
C TYR A 161 -12.58 31.16 -12.21
N LYS A 162 -13.73 31.68 -12.68
CA LYS A 162 -14.36 31.24 -13.93
C LYS A 162 -13.59 31.83 -15.11
N LEU A 163 -13.21 31.01 -16.08
CA LEU A 163 -12.86 31.46 -17.43
C LEU A 163 -13.51 30.55 -18.48
N SER A 164 -14.09 31.17 -19.50
CA SER A 164 -14.86 30.53 -20.57
C SER A 164 -14.10 30.60 -21.90
N GLY A 165 -14.09 29.51 -22.68
CA GLY A 165 -13.67 29.55 -24.09
C GLY A 165 -13.41 28.17 -24.71
N GLN A 166 -14.18 27.82 -25.74
CA GLN A 166 -13.95 26.63 -26.60
C GLN A 166 -12.72 26.82 -27.52
N ILE A 167 -12.11 25.72 -28.00
CA ILE A 167 -11.42 25.53 -29.31
C ILE A 167 -10.93 24.06 -29.44
N GLU A 168 -10.92 23.48 -30.65
CA GLU A 168 -10.82 22.03 -30.95
C GLU A 168 -9.46 21.53 -31.56
N TYR A 169 -9.28 20.18 -31.64
CA TYR A 169 -8.37 19.37 -32.52
C TYR A 169 -6.84 19.33 -32.22
N THR A 170 -6.01 18.30 -32.54
CA THR A 170 -6.21 16.91 -33.08
C THR A 170 -4.93 16.02 -32.90
N TYR A 171 -5.06 14.68 -32.90
CA TYR A 171 -3.95 13.69 -32.79
C TYR A 171 -3.47 13.05 -34.12
N HIS A 172 -2.19 12.65 -34.18
CA HIS A 172 -1.62 11.72 -35.18
C HIS A 172 -1.11 10.42 -34.53
N ILE A 173 -1.41 9.26 -35.13
CA ILE A 173 -0.85 7.94 -34.76
C ILE A 173 -0.19 7.30 -35.99
N PRO A 174 1.10 6.92 -35.96
CA PRO A 174 1.70 6.06 -36.97
C PRO A 174 1.48 4.58 -36.61
N VAL A 175 0.67 3.88 -37.39
CA VAL A 175 0.51 2.41 -37.29
C VAL A 175 1.54 1.72 -38.20
N ARG A 176 2.43 0.88 -37.65
CA ARG A 176 3.06 -0.22 -38.40
C ARG A 176 3.15 -1.50 -37.59
N LYS A 177 2.92 -2.61 -38.29
CA LYS A 177 2.78 -3.98 -37.77
C LYS A 177 4.11 -4.54 -37.26
N CYS A 178 4.05 -5.36 -36.21
CA CYS A 178 4.52 -6.75 -36.31
C CYS A 178 3.79 -7.65 -35.29
N SER A 179 3.73 -8.94 -35.59
CA SER A 179 2.77 -9.90 -35.01
C SER A 179 3.34 -10.66 -33.81
N ILE A 180 2.47 -10.99 -32.84
CA ILE A 180 2.40 -12.30 -32.17
C ILE A 180 0.93 -12.53 -31.77
N HIS A 181 0.44 -13.76 -31.95
CA HIS A 181 -0.93 -14.15 -31.60
C HIS A 181 -1.05 -14.57 -30.13
N ILE A 182 -2.05 -14.05 -29.43
CA ILE A 182 -2.94 -14.88 -28.62
C ILE A 182 -4.39 -14.50 -28.98
N THR A 183 -5.22 -15.50 -29.23
CA THR A 183 -6.60 -15.37 -29.69
C THR A 183 -7.60 -15.75 -28.60
N SER A 184 -8.48 -14.83 -28.19
CA SER A 184 -9.93 -15.09 -28.10
C SER A 184 -10.76 -13.87 -27.63
N MET A 185 -11.68 -13.46 -28.50
CA MET A 185 -13.06 -13.00 -28.20
C MET A 185 -13.34 -12.19 -26.91
N CYS A 186 -13.64 -10.89 -27.07
CA CYS A 186 -15.04 -10.46 -27.22
C CYS A 186 -15.13 -9.06 -27.85
N GLY A 187 -16.12 -8.83 -28.72
CA GLY A 187 -16.16 -7.64 -29.57
C GLY A 187 -17.03 -6.51 -29.01
N TRP A 188 -16.45 -5.33 -28.81
CA TRP A 188 -17.19 -4.06 -28.71
C TRP A 188 -16.62 -3.02 -29.67
N ARG A 189 -17.38 -2.69 -30.73
CA ARG A 189 -17.11 -1.51 -31.55
C ARG A 189 -17.45 -0.26 -30.74
N ARG A 190 -16.44 0.43 -30.18
CA ARG A 190 -16.64 1.79 -29.66
C ARG A 190 -16.59 2.81 -30.80
N THR A 191 -17.59 3.68 -30.83
CA THR A 191 -17.75 4.80 -31.76
C THR A 191 -16.63 5.83 -31.57
N ARG A 192 -16.11 6.37 -32.68
CA ARG A 192 -15.12 7.46 -32.65
C ARG A 192 -15.83 8.80 -32.45
N ALA A 193 -15.92 9.26 -31.22
CA ALA A 193 -16.11 10.70 -30.93
C ALA A 193 -14.77 11.42 -31.02
N ALA A 194 -14.77 12.69 -31.43
CA ALA A 194 -13.55 13.51 -31.45
C ALA A 194 -13.10 13.81 -30.01
N GLN A 195 -11.80 13.67 -29.74
CA GLN A 195 -11.22 13.81 -28.42
C GLN A 195 -10.69 15.25 -28.23
N GLU A 196 -11.24 15.99 -27.27
CA GLU A 196 -10.71 17.31 -26.91
C GLU A 196 -9.31 17.18 -26.30
N GLN A 197 -8.40 18.10 -26.64
CA GLN A 197 -6.98 18.01 -26.27
C GLN A 197 -6.59 19.13 -25.30
N PHE A 198 -6.89 18.92 -24.02
CA PHE A 198 -6.48 19.79 -22.92
C PHE A 198 -5.19 19.28 -22.25
N SER A 199 -4.51 20.21 -21.57
CA SER A 199 -3.29 19.94 -20.81
C SER A 199 -3.17 20.89 -19.63
N VAL A 200 -2.62 20.37 -18.53
CA VAL A 200 -2.35 21.12 -17.30
C VAL A 200 -0.91 20.83 -16.87
N ASN A 201 -0.20 21.86 -16.41
CA ASN A 201 1.14 21.70 -15.86
C ASN A 201 1.00 21.52 -14.36
N VAL A 202 1.47 20.40 -13.82
CA VAL A 202 1.43 20.13 -12.38
C VAL A 202 2.85 19.94 -11.88
N TRP A 203 3.15 20.59 -10.77
CA TRP A 203 4.39 20.47 -10.05
C TRP A 203 4.16 19.70 -8.75
N ALA A 204 5.11 18.85 -8.39
CA ALA A 204 5.20 18.26 -7.07
C ALA A 204 6.68 18.20 -6.67
N GLY A 205 6.94 18.22 -5.37
CA GLY A 205 8.25 18.01 -4.81
C GLY A 205 8.24 17.04 -3.63
N MET A 206 9.41 16.57 -3.21
CA MET A 206 9.57 15.75 -2.01
C MET A 206 10.73 16.27 -1.17
N VAL A 207 10.54 16.35 0.15
CA VAL A 207 11.54 16.82 1.12
C VAL A 207 11.53 15.90 2.34
N GLY A 208 12.56 15.07 2.47
CA GLY A 208 12.56 14.00 3.47
C GLY A 208 11.37 13.07 3.26
N ASP A 209 10.58 12.85 4.31
CA ASP A 209 9.37 12.04 4.34
C ASP A 209 8.08 12.80 3.94
N HIS A 210 8.19 14.04 3.42
CA HIS A 210 7.04 14.88 3.09
C HIS A 210 6.90 15.18 1.60
N LEU A 211 5.71 14.95 1.05
CA LEU A 211 5.32 15.39 -0.29
C LEU A 211 4.86 16.87 -0.26
N VAL A 212 5.43 17.67 -1.15
CA VAL A 212 5.18 19.11 -1.31
C VAL A 212 4.35 19.33 -2.58
N GLY A 213 3.26 20.09 -2.48
CA GLY A 213 2.27 20.23 -3.56
C GLY A 213 1.12 19.21 -3.46
N PRO A 214 0.49 18.79 -4.59
CA PRO A 214 0.73 19.29 -5.94
C PRO A 214 0.39 20.80 -6.06
N TYR A 215 1.02 21.47 -7.03
CA TYR A 215 0.76 22.87 -7.38
C TYR A 215 0.47 22.99 -8.88
N LEU A 216 -0.60 23.70 -9.24
CA LEU A 216 -0.98 23.94 -10.63
C LEU A 216 -0.18 25.12 -11.20
N LEU A 217 0.64 24.83 -12.21
CA LEU A 217 1.41 25.83 -12.92
C LEU A 217 0.63 26.38 -14.14
N PRO A 218 0.91 27.61 -14.59
CA PRO A 218 0.24 28.21 -15.74
C PRO A 218 0.30 27.31 -16.99
N LYS A 219 -0.78 27.28 -17.78
CA LYS A 219 -0.91 26.47 -19.01
C LYS A 219 0.27 26.65 -19.98
N ARG A 220 0.81 27.87 -20.07
CA ARG A 220 2.10 28.16 -20.74
C ARG A 220 3.21 28.28 -19.70
N LEU A 221 3.94 27.19 -19.48
CA LEU A 221 5.12 27.17 -18.64
C LEU A 221 6.32 27.78 -19.38
N THR A 222 6.91 28.81 -18.78
CA THR A 222 8.14 29.46 -19.25
C THR A 222 9.14 29.52 -18.09
N GLY A 223 10.42 29.70 -18.39
CA GLY A 223 11.44 29.90 -17.34
C GLY A 223 11.12 31.07 -16.41
N ALA A 224 10.58 32.18 -16.95
CA ALA A 224 10.16 33.33 -16.16
C ALA A 224 8.98 33.02 -15.22
N ASN A 225 7.92 32.35 -15.72
CA ASN A 225 6.77 31.98 -14.89
C ASN A 225 7.14 30.94 -13.83
N TYR A 226 8.06 30.03 -14.14
CA TYR A 226 8.56 29.04 -13.19
C TYR A 226 9.46 29.69 -12.12
N LEU A 227 10.30 30.66 -12.51
CA LEU A 227 11.10 31.44 -11.56
C LEU A 227 10.23 32.24 -10.58
N ILE A 228 9.11 32.82 -11.05
CA ILE A 228 8.10 33.45 -10.18
C ILE A 228 7.55 32.44 -9.16
N PHE A 229 7.18 31.23 -9.61
CA PHE A 229 6.72 30.15 -8.72
C PHE A 229 7.77 29.79 -7.65
N LEU A 230 9.05 29.62 -8.03
CA LEU A 230 10.14 29.34 -7.09
C LEU A 230 10.30 30.45 -6.04
N GLN A 231 10.23 31.71 -6.46
CA GLN A 231 10.46 32.86 -5.59
C GLN A 231 9.28 33.20 -4.68
N GLN A 232 8.05 32.96 -5.13
CA GLN A 232 6.83 33.47 -4.47
C GLN A 232 5.95 32.38 -3.86
N ASN A 233 5.92 31.17 -4.41
CA ASN A 233 4.98 30.12 -4.01
C ASN A 233 5.67 28.92 -3.36
N LEU A 234 6.86 28.53 -3.83
CA LEU A 234 7.58 27.38 -3.28
C LEU A 234 7.92 27.55 -1.79
N LEU A 235 8.32 28.75 -1.36
CA LEU A 235 8.62 29.03 0.04
C LEU A 235 7.43 28.74 0.95
N GLN A 236 6.22 29.14 0.55
CA GLN A 236 4.98 28.87 1.29
C GLN A 236 4.69 27.36 1.34
N LEU A 237 4.85 26.64 0.22
CA LEU A 237 4.67 25.19 0.19
C LEU A 237 5.68 24.44 1.08
N LEU A 238 6.89 25.00 1.28
CA LEU A 238 7.90 24.47 2.21
C LEU A 238 7.61 24.85 3.68
N ASP A 239 6.97 25.99 3.95
CA ASP A 239 6.47 26.34 5.28
C ASP A 239 5.37 25.34 5.73
N ASP A 240 4.48 24.96 4.80
CA ASP A 240 3.37 24.05 5.08
C ASP A 240 3.81 22.65 5.52
N VAL A 241 4.96 22.16 5.04
CA VAL A 241 5.60 20.89 5.46
C VAL A 241 6.63 21.08 6.59
N ARG A 242 6.55 22.17 7.35
CA ARG A 242 7.40 22.47 8.54
C ARG A 242 8.91 22.46 8.28
N VAL A 243 9.36 22.70 7.05
CA VAL A 243 10.79 22.78 6.72
C VAL A 243 11.35 24.08 7.28
N SER A 244 12.04 23.98 8.42
CA SER A 244 12.62 25.14 9.14
C SER A 244 13.63 25.92 8.30
N THR A 245 13.81 27.20 8.61
CA THR A 245 14.81 28.07 7.95
C THR A 245 16.22 27.51 8.02
N ALA A 246 16.57 26.81 9.11
CA ALA A 246 17.86 26.14 9.25
C ALA A 246 18.03 24.97 8.26
N MET A 247 16.96 24.20 8.00
CA MET A 247 16.98 23.13 6.99
C MET A 247 17.11 23.71 5.58
N ARG A 248 16.38 24.80 5.25
CA ARG A 248 16.44 25.43 3.92
C ARG A 248 17.86 25.83 3.52
N SER A 249 18.65 26.29 4.48
CA SER A 249 20.05 26.71 4.28
C SER A 249 21.03 25.55 4.05
N SER A 250 20.62 24.29 4.26
CA SER A 250 21.46 23.09 4.08
C SER A 250 20.85 22.06 3.11
N MET A 251 19.75 22.42 2.43
CA MET A 251 19.02 21.54 1.53
C MET A 251 19.60 21.58 0.11
N GLY A 252 19.94 20.40 -0.40
CA GLY A 252 20.26 20.21 -1.81
C GLY A 252 19.00 20.34 -2.67
N PHE A 253 19.11 20.96 -3.83
CA PHE A 253 17.94 21.30 -4.66
C PHE A 253 18.02 20.61 -6.04
N GLN A 254 17.01 19.86 -6.45
CA GLN A 254 17.08 19.05 -7.67
C GLN A 254 15.93 19.35 -8.64
N HIS A 255 16.32 19.59 -9.90
CA HIS A 255 15.46 19.87 -11.04
C HIS A 255 15.57 18.80 -12.11
N ASP A 256 14.41 18.37 -12.61
CA ASP A 256 14.33 17.49 -13.78
C ASP A 256 14.77 18.15 -15.11
N GLY A 257 14.61 17.41 -16.20
CA GLY A 257 14.98 17.84 -17.54
C GLY A 257 14.01 18.81 -18.26
N ALA A 258 12.99 19.36 -17.62
CA ALA A 258 11.98 20.20 -18.28
C ALA A 258 12.55 21.56 -18.77
N PRO A 259 12.17 22.07 -19.97
CA PRO A 259 12.73 23.30 -20.54
C PRO A 259 12.67 24.56 -19.66
N ALA A 260 11.66 24.70 -18.80
CA ALA A 260 11.57 25.82 -17.87
C ALA A 260 12.56 25.71 -16.69
N HIS A 261 12.92 24.47 -16.29
CA HIS A 261 13.81 24.18 -15.18
C HIS A 261 15.29 24.46 -15.45
N TYR A 262 15.69 24.79 -16.68
CA TYR A 262 17.09 25.12 -17.01
C TYR A 262 17.26 26.38 -17.87
N SER A 263 16.24 27.26 -17.91
CA SER A 263 16.38 28.59 -18.52
C SER A 263 17.53 29.38 -17.87
N ILE A 264 18.07 30.37 -18.58
CA ILE A 264 19.24 31.13 -18.11
C ILE A 264 18.95 31.78 -16.75
N ASP A 265 17.81 32.47 -16.62
CA ASP A 265 17.42 33.17 -15.39
C ASP A 265 17.23 32.21 -14.20
N MET A 266 16.66 31.03 -14.47
CA MET A 266 16.49 29.96 -13.49
C MET A 266 17.86 29.48 -12.99
N ARG A 267 18.80 29.20 -13.89
CA ARG A 267 20.15 28.73 -13.55
C ARG A 267 20.96 29.79 -12.80
N LEU A 268 20.84 31.06 -13.18
CA LEU A 268 21.44 32.17 -12.45
C LEU A 268 20.85 32.29 -11.04
N HIS A 269 19.54 32.12 -10.89
CA HIS A 269 18.88 32.13 -9.58
C HIS A 269 19.36 30.99 -8.68
N LEU A 270 19.34 29.74 -9.12
CA LEU A 270 19.78 28.61 -8.30
C LEU A 270 21.28 28.62 -8.00
N ASN A 271 22.11 29.10 -8.92
CA ASN A 271 23.53 29.34 -8.64
C ASN A 271 23.72 30.41 -7.55
N ALA A 272 22.84 31.41 -7.47
CA ALA A 272 22.88 32.45 -6.44
C ALA A 272 22.28 32.01 -5.09
N THR A 273 21.27 31.12 -5.08
CA THR A 273 20.60 30.68 -3.84
C THR A 273 21.14 29.38 -3.25
N HIS A 274 21.57 28.41 -4.08
CA HIS A 274 22.08 27.10 -3.65
C HIS A 274 23.56 26.86 -4.01
N GLY A 275 24.19 27.75 -4.78
CA GLY A 275 25.61 27.64 -5.12
C GLY A 275 25.94 26.35 -5.87
N GLN A 276 26.72 25.48 -5.23
CA GLN A 276 27.08 24.14 -5.76
C GLN A 276 26.11 23.03 -5.34
N GLN A 277 25.14 23.32 -4.46
CA GLN A 277 24.24 22.32 -3.87
C GLN A 277 22.94 22.15 -4.68
N TRP A 278 23.03 22.12 -6.02
CA TRP A 278 21.86 21.86 -6.85
C TRP A 278 22.12 21.04 -8.12
N ILE A 279 21.20 20.12 -8.39
CA ILE A 279 21.26 19.10 -9.44
C ILE A 279 20.28 19.49 -10.55
N GLY A 280 20.73 19.48 -11.82
CA GLY A 280 19.90 19.93 -12.93
C GLY A 280 20.59 19.92 -14.29
N ARG A 281 19.85 20.29 -15.34
CA ARG A 281 20.47 20.51 -16.66
C ARG A 281 21.24 21.82 -16.67
N GLY A 282 22.55 21.75 -16.96
CA GLY A 282 23.42 22.93 -17.01
C GLY A 282 23.68 23.58 -15.65
N SER A 283 23.52 22.83 -14.56
CA SER A 283 23.96 23.17 -13.21
C SER A 283 25.40 22.68 -12.95
N PRO A 284 25.98 22.91 -11.76
CA PRO A 284 27.25 22.31 -11.36
C PRO A 284 27.22 20.78 -11.22
N VAL A 285 26.05 20.17 -11.00
CA VAL A 285 25.86 18.72 -10.86
C VAL A 285 24.80 18.23 -11.85
N LEU A 286 25.21 17.57 -12.92
CA LEU A 286 24.32 17.22 -14.03
C LEU A 286 23.19 16.27 -13.61
N TRP A 287 21.95 16.59 -14.00
CA TRP A 287 20.78 15.73 -13.79
C TRP A 287 20.92 14.36 -14.50
N PRO A 288 20.88 13.24 -13.76
CA PRO A 288 21.04 11.89 -14.31
C PRO A 288 19.69 11.28 -14.71
N ALA A 289 19.23 11.61 -15.91
CA ALA A 289 17.87 11.32 -16.42
C ALA A 289 17.46 9.84 -16.58
N ARG A 290 18.20 8.88 -16.02
CA ARG A 290 17.87 7.44 -16.00
C ARG A 290 18.19 6.75 -14.66
N SER A 291 18.64 7.48 -13.64
CA SER A 291 18.90 6.91 -12.31
C SER A 291 17.58 6.82 -11.56
N ALA A 292 17.10 5.59 -11.33
CA ALA A 292 15.81 5.36 -10.66
C ALA A 292 15.78 5.99 -9.25
N ASP A 293 16.95 6.02 -8.61
CA ASP A 293 17.24 6.55 -7.28
C ASP A 293 17.08 8.08 -7.21
N LEU A 294 17.28 8.76 -8.35
CA LEU A 294 17.30 10.22 -8.47
C LEU A 294 16.09 10.77 -9.26
N THR A 295 15.21 9.89 -9.76
CA THR A 295 13.98 10.23 -10.52
C THR A 295 12.73 9.53 -9.96
N CYS A 296 12.63 9.45 -8.63
CA CYS A 296 11.55 8.73 -7.93
C CYS A 296 10.15 9.30 -8.22
N LEU A 297 10.02 10.63 -8.38
CA LEU A 297 8.77 11.29 -8.71
C LEU A 297 8.30 10.94 -10.14
N ASP A 298 9.20 10.86 -11.12
CA ASP A 298 8.91 10.42 -12.51
C ASP A 298 8.45 8.97 -12.56
N ASN A 299 9.27 8.05 -12.00
CA ASN A 299 9.07 6.61 -12.18
C ASN A 299 7.89 6.07 -11.37
N PHE A 300 7.63 6.63 -10.19
CA PHE A 300 6.64 6.10 -9.25
C PHE A 300 5.45 7.05 -9.07
N LEU A 301 5.65 8.28 -8.56
CA LEU A 301 4.52 9.18 -8.25
C LEU A 301 3.70 9.53 -9.49
N TRP A 302 4.34 10.01 -10.56
CA TRP A 302 3.64 10.38 -11.80
C TRP A 302 3.18 9.17 -12.61
N GLY A 303 3.88 8.04 -12.50
CA GLY A 303 3.41 6.76 -13.04
C GLY A 303 2.08 6.35 -12.43
N CYS A 304 1.99 6.37 -11.09
CA CYS A 304 0.76 6.16 -10.35
C CYS A 304 -0.32 7.17 -10.74
N ILE A 305 -0.09 8.49 -10.56
CA ILE A 305 -1.11 9.53 -10.81
C ILE A 305 -1.71 9.42 -12.22
N LYS A 306 -0.91 9.14 -13.26
CA LYS A 306 -1.43 8.90 -14.63
C LYS A 306 -2.40 7.72 -14.70
N SER A 307 -2.07 6.59 -14.08
CA SER A 307 -2.94 5.41 -14.06
C SER A 307 -4.28 5.68 -13.35
N LEU A 308 -4.29 6.52 -12.31
CA LEU A 308 -5.50 6.92 -11.58
C LEU A 308 -6.36 7.87 -12.42
N VAL A 309 -5.72 8.91 -12.93
CA VAL A 309 -6.37 10.01 -13.65
C VAL A 309 -6.98 9.54 -14.97
N TYR A 310 -6.35 8.58 -15.65
CA TYR A 310 -6.83 8.04 -16.93
C TYR A 310 -7.57 6.70 -16.80
N GLU A 311 -7.92 6.25 -15.60
CA GLU A 311 -8.80 5.09 -15.39
C GLU A 311 -10.21 5.36 -15.94
N THR A 312 -10.74 6.55 -15.65
CA THR A 312 -12.00 7.04 -16.22
C THR A 312 -11.74 8.03 -17.37
N PRO A 313 -12.67 8.17 -18.33
CA PRO A 313 -12.51 9.15 -19.40
C PRO A 313 -12.54 10.57 -18.85
N VAL A 314 -11.40 11.24 -18.83
CA VAL A 314 -11.28 12.68 -18.53
C VAL A 314 -11.78 13.47 -19.74
N ASN A 315 -12.74 14.38 -19.53
CA ASN A 315 -13.42 15.08 -20.63
C ASN A 315 -13.09 16.59 -20.72
N SER A 316 -12.49 17.19 -19.69
CA SER A 316 -12.08 18.59 -19.68
C SER A 316 -10.79 18.84 -18.88
N ALA A 317 -10.22 20.04 -19.00
CA ALA A 317 -9.06 20.45 -18.19
C ALA A 317 -9.43 20.53 -16.70
N GLU A 318 -10.65 20.93 -16.41
CA GLU A 318 -11.25 21.03 -15.09
C GLU A 318 -11.44 19.63 -14.49
N ASP A 319 -11.94 18.65 -15.26
CA ASP A 319 -11.98 17.24 -14.85
C ASP A 319 -10.57 16.70 -14.62
N LEU A 320 -9.59 17.07 -15.44
CA LEU A 320 -8.19 16.64 -15.26
C LEU A 320 -7.61 17.17 -13.94
N VAL A 321 -7.87 18.44 -13.62
CA VAL A 321 -7.48 19.03 -12.33
C VAL A 321 -8.24 18.38 -11.19
N ALA A 322 -9.54 18.15 -11.33
CA ALA A 322 -10.36 17.47 -10.34
C ALA A 322 -9.80 16.07 -10.08
N CYS A 323 -9.63 15.23 -11.10
CA CYS A 323 -9.05 13.90 -10.98
C CYS A 323 -7.63 13.89 -10.39
N ILE A 324 -6.78 14.91 -10.66
CA ILE A 324 -5.44 15.01 -10.04
C ILE A 324 -5.54 15.42 -8.56
N ALA A 325 -6.33 16.44 -8.24
CA ALA A 325 -6.53 16.92 -6.87
C ALA A 325 -7.22 15.85 -6.01
N ASP A 326 -8.20 15.16 -6.59
CA ASP A 326 -8.80 13.94 -6.07
C ASP A 326 -7.70 12.89 -5.90
N SER A 327 -6.99 12.42 -6.94
CA SER A 327 -5.97 11.34 -6.87
C SER A 327 -4.99 11.42 -5.69
N CYS A 328 -4.76 12.62 -5.17
CA CYS A 328 -4.17 12.91 -3.86
C CYS A 328 -5.14 12.67 -2.66
N TRP A 329 -6.02 11.64 -2.69
CA TRP A 329 -7.20 11.43 -1.80
C TRP A 329 -6.89 11.25 -0.30
N GLY A 330 -5.63 11.41 0.11
CA GLY A 330 -5.26 11.57 1.52
C GLY A 330 -5.82 12.85 2.16
N ARG A 331 -6.43 13.76 1.39
CA ARG A 331 -6.90 15.08 1.85
C ARG A 331 -8.42 15.30 1.88
N GLN A 332 -9.22 14.24 2.02
CA GLN A 332 -10.67 14.36 2.27
C GLN A 332 -11.01 13.94 3.70
N PRO A 333 -12.03 14.56 4.35
CA PRO A 333 -12.61 14.07 5.60
C PRO A 333 -12.98 12.58 5.51
N TRP A 334 -12.97 11.89 6.65
CA TRP A 334 -13.23 10.44 6.64
C TRP A 334 -14.70 10.14 6.33
N GLU A 335 -15.59 11.07 6.68
CA GLU A 335 -17.02 11.06 6.42
C GLU A 335 -17.31 10.99 4.91
N ASP A 336 -16.62 11.81 4.10
CA ASP A 336 -16.75 11.80 2.63
C ASP A 336 -16.27 10.48 2.02
N LYS A 337 -15.25 9.85 2.60
CA LYS A 337 -14.75 8.53 2.17
C LYS A 337 -15.75 7.42 2.50
N VAL A 338 -16.34 7.43 3.70
CA VAL A 338 -17.39 6.48 4.10
C VAL A 338 -18.65 6.67 3.26
N LYS A 339 -19.03 7.92 2.92
CA LYS A 339 -20.13 8.19 2.00
C LYS A 339 -19.91 7.54 0.63
N LYS A 340 -18.73 7.71 0.04
CA LYS A 340 -18.37 7.10 -1.26
C LYS A 340 -18.28 5.57 -1.19
N LEU A 341 -17.81 5.03 -0.07
CA LEU A 341 -17.87 3.59 0.19
C LEU A 341 -19.34 3.09 0.24
N ARG A 342 -20.25 3.83 0.85
CA ARG A 342 -21.70 3.51 0.87
C ARG A 342 -22.33 3.61 -0.53
N GLU A 343 -21.90 4.55 -1.37
CA GLU A 343 -22.30 4.62 -2.78
C GLU A 343 -21.87 3.33 -3.53
N ILE A 344 -20.61 2.89 -3.37
CA ILE A 344 -20.10 1.62 -3.92
C ILE A 344 -20.89 0.41 -3.38
N LEU A 345 -21.24 0.39 -2.09
CA LEU A 345 -22.06 -0.67 -1.50
C LEU A 345 -23.44 -0.74 -2.18
N ASN A 346 -24.11 0.41 -2.34
CA ASN A 346 -25.42 0.49 -2.99
C ASN A 346 -25.37 0.02 -4.45
N ASP A 347 -24.37 0.47 -5.23
CA ASP A 347 -24.18 0.07 -6.63
C ASP A 347 -23.94 -1.45 -6.79
N ASN A 348 -23.31 -2.06 -5.79
CA ASN A 348 -23.08 -3.51 -5.74
C ASN A 348 -24.25 -4.30 -5.12
N GLY A 349 -25.33 -3.65 -4.68
CA GLY A 349 -26.44 -4.27 -3.96
C GLY A 349 -26.03 -4.88 -2.62
N ALA A 350 -25.01 -4.33 -1.97
CA ALA A 350 -24.44 -4.80 -0.72
C ALA A 350 -24.94 -4.01 0.49
N ASN A 351 -25.20 -4.72 1.58
CA ASN A 351 -25.71 -4.16 2.84
C ASN A 351 -24.58 -3.68 3.77
N GLY A 352 -23.35 -4.13 3.53
CA GLY A 352 -22.17 -3.69 4.26
C GLY A 352 -20.88 -4.32 3.76
N THR A 353 -19.78 -4.00 4.44
CA THR A 353 -18.45 -4.56 4.19
C THR A 353 -17.65 -4.72 5.48
N VAL A 354 -16.80 -5.75 5.52
CA VAL A 354 -15.76 -5.91 6.54
C VAL A 354 -14.41 -5.51 5.93
N VAL A 355 -13.74 -4.56 6.55
CA VAL A 355 -12.39 -4.11 6.17
C VAL A 355 -11.38 -4.73 7.15
N THR A 356 -10.43 -5.50 6.61
CA THR A 356 -9.40 -6.22 7.40
C THR A 356 -8.00 -5.68 7.19
N ALA A 357 -7.74 -5.04 6.05
CA ALA A 357 -6.42 -4.53 5.69
C ALA A 357 -6.13 -3.23 6.44
N LEU A 358 -5.02 -3.20 7.19
CA LEU A 358 -4.72 -2.09 8.10
C LEU A 358 -4.47 -0.76 7.37
N ASP A 359 -3.93 -0.81 6.15
CA ASP A 359 -3.73 0.36 5.29
C ASP A 359 -5.04 0.95 4.78
N GLU A 360 -6.04 0.11 4.49
CA GLU A 360 -7.39 0.56 4.11
C GLU A 360 -8.11 1.22 5.31
N ILE A 361 -8.03 0.64 6.51
CA ILE A 361 -8.63 1.20 7.73
C ILE A 361 -7.97 2.55 8.09
N ALA A 362 -6.63 2.61 8.08
CA ALA A 362 -5.86 3.82 8.34
C ALA A 362 -6.17 4.93 7.32
N TRP A 363 -6.32 4.59 6.04
CA TRP A 363 -6.73 5.53 4.99
C TRP A 363 -8.18 6.02 5.18
N LEU A 364 -9.10 5.12 5.50
CA LEU A 364 -10.53 5.40 5.56
C LEU A 364 -10.85 6.40 6.67
N PHE A 365 -10.30 6.19 7.87
CA PHE A 365 -10.56 7.04 9.05
C PHE A 365 -9.60 8.22 9.22
N ASN A 366 -8.66 8.43 8.30
CA ASN A 366 -7.56 9.40 8.43
C ASN A 366 -6.76 9.21 9.74
N LEU A 367 -6.46 7.96 10.09
CA LEU A 367 -5.68 7.61 11.28
C LEU A 367 -4.33 6.98 10.90
N ARG A 368 -3.34 7.12 11.76
CA ARG A 368 -2.05 6.40 11.68
C ARG A 368 -1.69 5.83 13.04
N GLY A 369 -0.79 4.86 13.02
CA GLY A 369 -0.31 4.18 14.22
C GLY A 369 1.17 3.81 14.10
N ASN A 370 1.65 2.99 15.02
CA ASN A 370 3.04 2.55 15.08
C ASN A 370 3.13 1.11 15.65
N ASP A 371 2.21 0.23 15.23
CA ASP A 371 2.15 -1.15 15.73
C ASP A 371 3.09 -2.10 14.99
N ILE A 372 3.31 -1.81 13.70
CA ILE A 372 4.21 -2.55 12.83
C ILE A 372 5.43 -1.67 12.62
N ALA A 373 6.63 -2.22 12.85
CA ALA A 373 7.87 -1.51 12.58
C ALA A 373 7.89 -1.00 11.14
N ASP A 374 8.36 0.24 10.94
CA ASP A 374 8.57 0.82 9.61
C ASP A 374 7.30 0.90 8.73
N THR A 375 6.12 0.86 9.35
CA THR A 375 4.82 0.90 8.67
C THR A 375 3.79 1.61 9.58
N PRO A 376 3.30 2.82 9.22
CA PRO A 376 2.56 3.70 10.14
C PRO A 376 1.08 3.30 10.34
N LEU A 377 0.86 2.03 10.69
CA LEU A 377 -0.43 1.36 10.81
C LEU A 377 -0.66 0.88 12.24
N PHE A 378 -1.90 0.50 12.53
CA PHE A 378 -2.36 0.00 13.83
C PHE A 378 -3.27 -1.20 13.61
N LYS A 379 -3.26 -2.18 14.52
CA LYS A 379 -4.19 -3.32 14.46
C LYS A 379 -5.62 -2.84 14.70
N ALA A 380 -6.48 -3.11 13.73
CA ALA A 380 -7.91 -2.81 13.80
C ALA A 380 -8.70 -3.66 12.80
N TYR A 381 -10.00 -3.81 13.05
CA TYR A 381 -10.98 -4.24 12.04
C TYR A 381 -12.03 -3.14 11.89
N SER A 382 -12.73 -3.08 10.75
CA SER A 382 -13.90 -2.21 10.61
C SER A 382 -15.07 -2.93 9.95
N PHE A 383 -16.28 -2.65 10.41
CA PHE A 383 -17.52 -3.06 9.75
C PHE A 383 -18.35 -1.82 9.43
N ILE A 384 -18.78 -1.70 8.18
CA ILE A 384 -19.49 -0.53 7.67
C ILE A 384 -20.73 -0.99 6.91
N SER A 385 -21.88 -0.45 7.27
CA SER A 385 -23.14 -0.63 6.55
C SER A 385 -23.68 0.73 6.07
N THR A 386 -24.86 0.69 5.44
CA THR A 386 -25.64 1.89 5.11
C THR A 386 -26.01 2.74 6.32
N ASN A 387 -26.07 2.16 7.54
CA ASN A 387 -26.58 2.82 8.75
C ASN A 387 -25.68 2.75 9.99
N GLN A 388 -24.58 1.99 9.98
CA GLN A 388 -23.64 1.91 11.10
C GLN A 388 -22.20 1.88 10.61
N ILE A 389 -21.29 2.39 11.43
CA ILE A 389 -19.85 2.43 11.19
C ILE A 389 -19.20 1.96 12.49
N ARG A 390 -18.43 0.87 12.44
CA ARG A 390 -17.75 0.30 13.60
C ARG A 390 -16.25 0.20 13.35
N LEU A 391 -15.47 0.59 14.35
CA LEU A 391 -14.02 0.42 14.38
C LEU A 391 -13.65 -0.38 15.62
N TYR A 392 -13.12 -1.57 15.39
CA TYR A 392 -12.64 -2.47 16.42
C TYR A 392 -11.16 -2.20 16.65
N ILE A 393 -10.81 -1.62 17.80
CA ILE A 393 -9.46 -1.18 18.12
C ILE A 393 -9.23 -1.30 19.63
N ARG A 394 -8.00 -1.60 20.06
CA ARG A 394 -7.66 -1.68 21.49
C ARG A 394 -7.90 -0.32 22.16
N PRO A 395 -8.73 -0.21 23.23
CA PRO A 395 -9.10 1.07 23.82
C PRO A 395 -7.90 1.91 24.30
N LEU A 396 -6.83 1.27 24.77
CA LEU A 396 -5.59 1.93 25.21
C LEU A 396 -4.82 2.68 24.10
N LYS A 397 -5.20 2.49 22.83
CA LYS A 397 -4.64 3.22 21.68
C LYS A 397 -5.35 4.56 21.42
N LEU A 398 -6.57 4.72 21.93
CA LEU A 398 -7.41 5.87 21.65
C LEU A 398 -7.05 7.04 22.55
N THR A 399 -7.04 8.24 21.96
CA THR A 399 -6.92 9.50 22.69
C THR A 399 -8.24 10.26 22.59
N PRO A 400 -8.56 11.15 23.55
CA PRO A 400 -9.78 11.98 23.48
C PRO A 400 -9.86 12.85 22.20
N GLU A 401 -8.71 13.15 21.59
CA GLU A 401 -8.62 13.84 20.30
C GLU A 401 -9.10 12.95 19.14
N VAL A 402 -8.63 11.69 19.09
CA VAL A 402 -9.06 10.69 18.10
C VAL A 402 -10.53 10.32 18.29
N GLU A 403 -10.99 10.13 19.52
CA GLU A 403 -12.42 9.86 19.81
C GLU A 403 -13.31 11.00 19.31
N LYS A 404 -12.89 12.25 19.53
CA LYS A 404 -13.59 13.44 19.03
C LYS A 404 -13.53 13.57 17.51
N HIS A 405 -12.45 13.16 16.85
CA HIS A 405 -12.35 13.14 15.39
C HIS A 405 -13.30 12.11 14.76
N LEU A 406 -13.46 10.95 15.40
CA LEU A 406 -14.35 9.87 14.94
C LEU A 406 -15.82 10.08 15.34
N CYS A 407 -16.09 10.95 16.32
CA CYS A 407 -17.43 11.40 16.67
C CYS A 407 -17.43 12.88 17.13
N PRO A 408 -17.42 13.85 16.19
CA PRO A 408 -17.37 15.27 16.55
C PRO A 408 -18.63 15.78 17.25
N ASN A 409 -19.78 15.15 16.99
CA ASN A 409 -21.07 15.45 17.58
C ASN A 409 -21.75 14.14 18.01
N LEU A 410 -21.82 13.88 19.32
CA LEU A 410 -22.43 12.68 19.92
C LEU A 410 -23.90 12.44 19.53
N ASN A 411 -24.59 13.46 19.01
CA ASN A 411 -25.98 13.39 18.55
C ASN A 411 -26.13 13.07 17.05
N ASN A 412 -25.03 12.90 16.30
CA ASN A 412 -25.06 12.56 14.87
C ASN A 412 -25.13 11.03 14.67
N SER A 413 -26.01 10.56 13.78
CA SER A 413 -26.13 9.15 13.41
C SER A 413 -24.94 8.60 12.62
N GLU A 414 -23.99 9.45 12.23
CA GLU A 414 -22.80 9.06 11.47
C GLU A 414 -21.53 8.86 12.31
N CYS A 415 -21.59 8.98 13.64
CA CYS A 415 -20.42 8.69 14.48
C CYS A 415 -19.90 7.26 14.35
N VAL A 416 -18.57 7.09 14.35
CA VAL A 416 -17.95 5.76 14.42
C VAL A 416 -18.15 5.18 15.82
N LYS A 417 -18.76 4.01 15.90
CA LYS A 417 -18.86 3.26 17.15
C LYS A 417 -17.54 2.52 17.39
N LEU A 418 -16.91 2.80 18.53
CA LEU A 418 -15.67 2.19 18.97
C LEU A 418 -15.96 0.94 19.82
N GLU A 419 -15.26 -0.14 19.54
CA GLU A 419 -15.40 -1.45 20.20
C GLU A 419 -14.01 -2.04 20.45
N ASP A 420 -13.82 -2.83 21.51
CA ASP A 420 -12.51 -3.47 21.74
C ASP A 420 -12.22 -4.52 20.65
N TYR A 421 -11.03 -4.41 20.07
CA TYR A 421 -10.45 -5.36 19.13
C TYR A 421 -10.60 -6.83 19.57
N VAL A 422 -10.46 -7.14 20.86
CA VAL A 422 -10.58 -8.51 21.39
C VAL A 422 -11.98 -9.10 21.17
N TYR A 423 -13.02 -8.26 21.10
CA TYR A 423 -14.40 -8.69 20.89
C TYR A 423 -14.86 -8.57 19.43
N ALA A 424 -13.98 -8.19 18.49
CA ALA A 424 -14.33 -7.88 17.11
C ALA A 424 -15.16 -8.96 16.42
N PHE A 425 -14.71 -10.22 16.41
CA PHE A 425 -15.44 -11.33 15.80
C PHE A 425 -16.79 -11.61 16.48
N GLY A 426 -16.86 -11.43 17.81
CA GLY A 426 -18.06 -11.67 18.60
C GLY A 426 -19.13 -10.59 18.48
N ASP A 427 -18.75 -9.34 18.19
CA ASP A 427 -19.68 -8.27 17.83
C ASP A 427 -20.02 -8.29 16.33
N MET A 428 -19.04 -8.49 15.43
CA MET A 428 -19.27 -8.65 13.98
C MET A 428 -20.34 -9.71 13.70
N LYS A 429 -20.27 -10.88 14.34
CA LYS A 429 -21.29 -11.94 14.22
C LYS A 429 -22.72 -11.54 14.66
N LYS A 430 -22.88 -10.47 15.44
CA LYS A 430 -24.20 -9.95 15.89
C LYS A 430 -24.72 -8.81 15.02
N VAL A 431 -23.84 -8.10 14.31
CA VAL A 431 -24.14 -6.83 13.63
C VAL A 431 -24.12 -6.94 12.10
N ILE A 432 -23.42 -7.96 11.59
CA ILE A 432 -23.58 -8.44 10.22
C ILE A 432 -24.99 -9.05 10.13
N PRO A 433 -25.84 -8.59 9.20
CA PRO A 433 -27.21 -9.10 9.08
C PRO A 433 -27.22 -10.54 8.58
N GLU A 434 -28.18 -11.34 9.06
CA GLU A 434 -28.38 -12.75 8.64
C GLU A 434 -28.77 -12.90 7.16
N SER A 435 -29.20 -11.81 6.52
CA SER A 435 -29.52 -11.75 5.10
C SER A 435 -29.05 -10.42 4.48
N GLY A 436 -28.72 -10.45 3.19
CA GLY A 436 -28.15 -9.31 2.46
C GLY A 436 -26.65 -9.46 2.16
N LYS A 437 -26.23 -9.01 0.98
CA LYS A 437 -24.86 -9.22 0.46
C LYS A 437 -23.84 -8.42 1.27
N ILE A 438 -22.72 -9.04 1.65
CA ILE A 438 -21.60 -8.38 2.35
C ILE A 438 -20.36 -8.46 1.48
N LEU A 439 -19.70 -7.32 1.28
CA LEU A 439 -18.42 -7.29 0.56
C LEU A 439 -17.28 -7.60 1.53
N VAL A 440 -16.41 -8.53 1.14
CA VAL A 440 -15.18 -8.87 1.86
C VAL A 440 -14.07 -9.01 0.83
N SER A 441 -12.85 -8.56 1.16
CA SER A 441 -11.69 -8.72 0.27
C SER A 441 -11.37 -10.21 0.07
N SER A 442 -10.97 -10.58 -1.14
CA SER A 442 -10.43 -11.91 -1.43
C SER A 442 -9.14 -12.23 -0.67
N SER A 443 -8.45 -11.20 -0.14
CA SER A 443 -7.27 -11.36 0.70
C SER A 443 -7.59 -11.57 2.18
N SER A 444 -8.83 -11.35 2.63
CA SER A 444 -9.19 -11.49 4.04
C SER A 444 -9.08 -12.95 4.52
N SER A 445 -8.80 -13.13 5.80
CA SER A 445 -8.68 -14.45 6.42
C SER A 445 -9.96 -15.28 6.33
N TYR A 446 -9.82 -16.60 6.33
CA TYR A 446 -10.95 -17.54 6.37
C TYR A 446 -11.88 -17.25 7.54
N ALA A 447 -11.33 -16.96 8.73
CA ALA A 447 -12.11 -16.59 9.92
C ALA A 447 -13.03 -15.38 9.68
N VAL A 448 -12.59 -14.36 8.92
CA VAL A 448 -13.42 -13.19 8.62
C VAL A 448 -14.48 -13.51 7.57
N VAL A 449 -14.12 -14.23 6.51
CA VAL A 449 -15.10 -14.60 5.48
C VAL A 449 -16.17 -15.54 6.05
N ASN A 450 -15.82 -16.45 6.96
CA ASN A 450 -16.74 -17.36 7.64
C ASN A 450 -17.67 -16.67 8.68
N LEU A 451 -17.53 -15.35 8.90
CA LEU A 451 -18.57 -14.54 9.58
C LEU A 451 -19.75 -14.22 8.66
N VAL A 452 -19.57 -14.32 7.34
CA VAL A 452 -20.57 -14.02 6.32
C VAL A 452 -21.07 -15.35 5.72
N PRO A 453 -22.39 -15.62 5.69
CA PRO A 453 -22.93 -16.82 5.06
C PRO A 453 -22.51 -16.94 3.58
N GLU A 454 -22.07 -18.13 3.14
CA GLU A 454 -21.45 -18.36 1.81
C GLU A 454 -22.22 -17.76 0.62
N LEU A 455 -23.56 -17.79 0.67
CA LEU A 455 -24.45 -17.25 -0.37
C LEU A 455 -24.39 -15.71 -0.52
N MET A 456 -23.67 -15.02 0.37
CA MET A 456 -23.67 -13.56 0.49
C MET A 456 -22.28 -12.93 0.31
N THR A 457 -21.23 -13.76 0.23
CA THR A 457 -19.85 -13.35 0.02
C THR A 457 -19.57 -13.14 -1.48
N TYR A 458 -19.51 -11.89 -1.90
CA TYR A 458 -18.80 -11.56 -3.15
C TYR A 458 -17.38 -11.14 -2.80
N ALA A 459 -16.40 -11.85 -3.37
CA ALA A 459 -15.01 -11.44 -3.40
C ALA A 459 -14.91 -10.13 -4.18
N TYR A 460 -15.01 -9.02 -3.47
CA TYR A 460 -14.86 -7.68 -4.00
C TYR A 460 -13.63 -7.10 -3.32
N GLN A 461 -12.57 -6.92 -4.11
CA GLN A 461 -11.65 -5.84 -3.80
C GLN A 461 -12.50 -4.55 -3.77
N ILE A 462 -12.74 -3.99 -2.57
CA ILE A 462 -13.03 -2.55 -2.45
C ILE A 462 -11.86 -1.91 -3.17
N TYR A 463 -12.05 -1.46 -4.42
CA TYR A 463 -10.95 -1.24 -5.37
C TYR A 463 -9.80 -0.51 -4.68
N PRO A 464 -8.74 -1.24 -4.28
CA PRO A 464 -7.70 -0.63 -3.50
C PRO A 464 -6.67 -0.20 -4.53
N MET A 465 -7.16 0.61 -5.47
CA MET A 465 -6.33 1.58 -6.15
C MET A 465 -5.51 2.27 -5.05
N TYR A 466 -6.12 2.56 -3.88
CA TYR A 466 -5.44 2.97 -2.66
C TYR A 466 -4.45 2.00 -2.00
N SER A 467 -4.66 0.67 -1.92
CA SER A 467 -3.61 -0.18 -1.33
C SER A 467 -2.40 -0.29 -2.27
N VAL A 468 -2.58 -0.25 -3.59
CA VAL A 468 -1.45 -0.12 -4.53
C VAL A 468 -0.81 1.27 -4.45
N ILE A 469 -1.59 2.36 -4.41
CA ILE A 469 -1.06 3.74 -4.28
C ILE A 469 -0.29 3.90 -2.98
N VAL A 470 -0.78 3.42 -1.84
CA VAL A 470 -0.10 3.55 -0.55
C VAL A 470 1.09 2.59 -0.46
N LYS A 471 0.96 1.34 -0.96
CA LYS A 471 2.10 0.39 -1.08
C LYS A 471 3.10 0.74 -2.18
N VAL A 472 2.88 1.79 -2.98
CA VAL A 472 3.88 2.30 -3.93
C VAL A 472 4.40 3.67 -3.48
N CYS A 473 3.53 4.66 -3.26
CA CYS A 473 3.93 5.99 -2.83
C CYS A 473 4.53 6.03 -1.42
N ASN A 474 4.06 5.24 -0.46
CA ASN A 474 4.76 5.14 0.84
C ASN A 474 5.84 4.05 0.80
N TYR A 475 5.57 2.82 0.37
CA TYR A 475 6.58 1.75 0.48
C TYR A 475 7.85 2.02 -0.36
N VAL A 476 7.74 2.58 -1.58
CA VAL A 476 8.91 2.88 -2.41
C VAL A 476 9.61 4.16 -1.95
N ALA A 477 8.88 5.19 -1.50
CA ALA A 477 9.50 6.40 -0.94
C ALA A 477 10.04 6.22 0.49
N PHE A 478 9.64 5.18 1.22
CA PHE A 478 10.05 4.92 2.61
C PHE A 478 11.14 3.86 2.69
N VAL A 479 10.97 2.69 2.05
CA VAL A 479 11.93 1.58 2.16
C VAL A 479 13.20 1.88 1.39
N TYR A 480 13.11 2.22 0.09
CA TYR A 480 14.32 2.54 -0.69
C TYR A 480 15.05 3.76 -0.15
N PHE A 481 14.32 4.81 0.27
CA PHE A 481 14.92 6.08 0.68
C PHE A 481 15.59 6.02 2.06
N ARG A 482 15.09 5.18 2.98
CA ARG A 482 15.70 4.98 4.30
C ARG A 482 16.90 4.04 4.23
N SER A 483 16.78 2.91 3.51
CA SER A 483 17.93 2.05 3.20
C SER A 483 19.06 2.84 2.52
N PHE A 484 18.78 3.74 1.57
CA PHE A 484 19.81 4.55 0.92
C PHE A 484 20.51 5.61 1.81
N ILE A 485 19.86 6.04 2.90
CA ILE A 485 20.46 7.02 3.83
C ILE A 485 21.29 6.32 4.91
N ASP A 486 20.85 5.14 5.35
CA ASP A 486 21.53 4.37 6.39
C ASP A 486 22.63 3.43 5.83
N GLU A 487 22.48 2.88 4.61
CA GLU A 487 23.47 2.02 3.94
C GLU A 487 24.35 2.81 2.96
N GLY A 488 25.39 3.46 3.52
CA GLY A 488 26.32 4.31 2.77
C GLY A 488 27.34 3.61 1.85
N GLU A 489 26.96 2.60 1.07
CA GLU A 489 27.88 1.88 0.15
C GLU A 489 27.44 1.90 -1.33
N ALA A 490 28.14 2.73 -2.13
CA ALA A 490 28.23 2.76 -3.60
C ALA A 490 26.91 2.79 -4.42
N VAL A 491 26.67 3.78 -5.30
CA VAL A 491 27.54 4.18 -6.43
C VAL A 491 27.58 5.71 -6.64
N GLU A 492 28.78 6.25 -6.86
CA GLU A 492 29.09 7.58 -7.42
C GLU A 492 28.15 8.78 -7.12
N THR A 493 27.94 9.16 -5.85
CA THR A 493 27.69 10.58 -5.50
C THR A 493 28.25 10.95 -4.13
N ASN A 494 29.33 11.74 -4.09
CA ASN A 494 29.89 12.29 -2.84
C ASN A 494 28.98 13.32 -2.12
N TYR A 495 27.77 13.59 -2.63
CA TYR A 495 26.85 14.59 -2.10
C TYR A 495 26.02 14.12 -0.89
N LEU A 496 25.81 12.81 -0.70
CA LEU A 496 24.92 12.28 0.34
C LEU A 496 25.59 12.08 1.71
N LYS A 497 26.93 12.11 1.78
CA LYS A 497 27.72 11.72 2.97
C LYS A 497 27.58 12.60 4.23
N ASN A 498 26.87 13.72 4.17
CA ASN A 498 26.78 14.71 5.26
C ASN A 498 25.35 15.00 5.76
N GLY A 499 24.40 14.08 5.56
CA GLY A 499 23.05 14.19 6.15
C GLY A 499 22.18 15.34 5.57
N SER A 500 22.54 15.85 4.39
CA SER A 500 21.79 16.90 3.69
C SER A 500 20.50 16.35 3.09
N ARG A 501 19.35 16.85 3.56
CA ARG A 501 18.04 16.49 2.99
C ARG A 501 17.88 17.13 1.60
N VAL A 502 17.61 16.33 0.57
CA VAL A 502 17.47 16.81 -0.82
C VAL A 502 16.00 17.09 -1.15
N VAL A 503 15.76 18.17 -1.90
CA VAL A 503 14.47 18.53 -2.50
C VAL A 503 14.42 18.05 -3.94
N TRP A 504 13.56 17.09 -4.24
CA TRP A 504 13.36 16.57 -5.61
C TRP A 504 12.19 17.29 -6.24
N LEU A 505 12.39 18.01 -7.35
CA LEU A 505 11.32 18.74 -8.05
C LEU A 505 11.10 18.20 -9.46
N GLN A 506 9.84 17.91 -9.75
CA GLN A 506 9.43 17.14 -10.92
C GLN A 506 8.15 17.75 -11.53
N LEU A 507 8.11 17.89 -12.85
CA LEU A 507 7.04 18.62 -13.53
C LEU A 507 6.40 17.78 -14.64
N LEU A 508 5.08 17.59 -14.53
CA LEU A 508 4.32 16.88 -15.55
C LEU A 508 4.03 17.78 -16.75
N SER A 509 4.59 17.44 -17.92
CA SER A 509 4.36 18.15 -19.18
C SER A 509 4.01 17.18 -20.32
N PRO A 510 2.97 17.43 -21.13
CA PRO A 510 2.64 16.58 -22.26
C PRO A 510 3.57 16.86 -23.43
N GLY A 511 4.55 15.96 -23.63
CA GLY A 511 5.56 16.08 -24.69
C GLY A 511 6.77 15.15 -24.55
N ALA A 512 6.93 14.48 -23.40
CA ALA A 512 8.01 13.53 -23.14
C ALA A 512 7.81 12.21 -23.91
N ASN A 513 8.11 12.21 -25.22
CA ASN A 513 8.25 10.99 -26.01
C ASN A 513 9.48 10.20 -25.56
N PHE A 514 9.29 9.19 -24.73
CA PHE A 514 10.30 8.17 -24.44
C PHE A 514 9.81 6.80 -24.89
N GLN A 515 10.42 6.29 -25.97
CA GLN A 515 10.28 4.90 -26.37
C GLN A 515 11.01 4.01 -25.36
N HIS A 516 10.27 3.38 -24.45
CA HIS A 516 10.80 2.22 -23.73
C HIS A 516 10.76 1.01 -24.66
N ALA A 517 11.92 0.63 -25.17
CA ALA A 517 12.13 -0.71 -25.68
C ALA A 517 11.97 -1.69 -24.51
N ALA A 518 11.13 -2.72 -24.69
CA ALA A 518 11.16 -3.87 -23.81
C ALA A 518 12.51 -4.56 -23.96
N LEU A 519 13.24 -4.75 -22.84
CA LEU A 519 14.32 -5.72 -22.77
C LEU A 519 13.66 -7.10 -22.57
N PRO A 520 13.79 -8.04 -23.53
CA PRO A 520 13.39 -9.41 -23.26
C PRO A 520 14.36 -10.01 -22.25
N LEU A 521 13.83 -10.63 -21.20
CA LEU A 521 14.57 -11.61 -20.41
C LEU A 521 14.85 -12.82 -21.31
N GLN A 522 15.99 -12.81 -22.00
CA GLN A 522 16.54 -14.04 -22.55
C GLN A 522 17.21 -14.82 -21.43
N VAL A 523 16.78 -16.07 -21.29
CA VAL A 523 17.44 -17.08 -20.47
C VAL A 523 18.75 -17.48 -21.15
N SER A 524 19.84 -17.43 -20.39
CA SER A 524 21.07 -18.19 -20.62
C SER A 524 21.76 -18.42 -19.28
#